data_AF-A0A2N1F2Q9-F1
#
_entry.id   AF-A0A2N1F2Q9-F1
#
_cell.length_a   1.000
_cell.length_b   1.000
_cell.length_c   1.000
_cell.angle_alpha   90.00
_cell.angle_beta   90.00
_cell.angle_gamma   90.00
#
_symmetry.space_group_name_H-M   'P 1'
#
loop_
_entity.id
_entity.type
_entity.pdbx_description
1 polymer ?
#
loop_
_entity_poly.entity_id
_entity_poly.type
_entity_poly.pdbx_seq_one_letter_code
_entity_poly.pdbx_strand_id
1 'polypeptide(L)'
;MKINISIMTWINRILMIPFLILLLIGIVEKDYFSLAAILAFGIGVYQVFSSLMTLFYLRFIDMKYCRQILGYFSTVIIYFILLYVLAHFYKNSTNEGFISIVMCVVPVLLSLFWTYILESLKQEV
;
A
#
# COMPACT_ATOMS: atom_id res chain seq x y z
N MET A 1 16.55 4.86 -15.15
CA MET A 1 15.41 3.95 -14.92
C MET A 1 15.64 3.01 -13.73
N LYS A 2 16.68 2.16 -13.75
CA LYS A 2 17.11 1.34 -12.60
C LYS A 2 17.25 2.12 -11.28
N ILE A 3 17.82 3.33 -11.33
CA ILE A 3 17.99 4.20 -10.15
C ILE A 3 16.63 4.64 -9.58
N ASN A 4 15.71 5.12 -10.43
CA ASN A 4 14.37 5.55 -9.99
C ASN A 4 13.59 4.38 -9.37
N ILE A 5 13.58 3.20 -10.02
CA ILE A 5 12.93 2.00 -9.48
C ILE A 5 13.55 1.64 -8.13
N SER A 6 14.89 1.65 -8.02
CA SER A 6 15.57 1.34 -6.76
C SER A 6 15.26 2.35 -5.65
N ILE A 7 15.16 3.64 -5.97
CA ILE A 7 14.76 4.69 -5.02
C ILE A 7 13.32 4.43 -4.56
N MET A 8 12.39 4.13 -5.47
CA MET A 8 10.99 3.84 -5.15
C MET A 8 10.84 2.60 -4.28
N THR A 9 11.64 1.56 -4.53
CA THR A 9 11.69 0.36 -3.67
C THR A 9 12.16 0.71 -2.26
N TRP A 10 13.22 1.51 -2.14
CA TRP A 10 13.76 1.92 -0.83
C TRP A 10 12.80 2.80 -0.05
N ILE A 11 12.16 3.78 -0.69
CA ILE A 11 11.15 4.62 -0.05
C ILE A 11 10.01 3.73 0.48
N ASN A 12 9.51 2.79 -0.32
CA ASN A 12 8.44 1.89 0.12
C ASN A 12 8.84 1.04 1.33
N ARG A 13 10.08 0.52 1.36
CA ARG A 13 10.62 -0.23 2.50
C ARG A 13 10.78 0.63 3.75
N ILE A 14 11.33 1.83 3.61
CA ILE A 14 11.52 2.76 4.73
C ILE A 14 10.17 3.18 5.31
N LEU A 15 9.14 3.37 4.48
CA LEU A 15 7.79 3.69 4.95
C LEU A 15 7.10 2.50 5.63
N MET A 16 7.34 1.27 5.19
CA MET A 16 6.78 0.06 5.81
C MET A 16 7.30 -0.17 7.24
N ILE A 17 8.56 0.14 7.53
CA ILE A 17 9.17 -0.12 8.86
C ILE A 17 8.44 0.61 10.00
N PRO A 18 8.29 1.95 10.01
CA PRO A 18 7.60 2.66 11.09
C PRO A 18 6.11 2.28 11.14
N PHE A 19 5.50 1.96 10.01
CA PHE A 19 4.12 1.47 9.97
C PHE A 19 3.98 0.11 10.66
N LEU A 20 4.86 -0.85 10.37
CA LEU A 20 4.87 -2.16 11.05
C LEU A 20 5.14 -2.02 12.55
N ILE A 21 6.06 -1.14 12.94
CA ILE A 21 6.33 -0.85 14.35
C ILE A 21 5.07 -0.33 15.04
N LEU A 22 4.38 0.65 14.43
CA LEU A 22 3.14 1.20 14.99
C LEU A 22 2.00 0.18 15.04
N LEU A 23 1.94 -0.75 14.08
CA LEU A 23 0.98 -1.86 14.15
C LEU A 23 1.28 -2.79 15.32
N LEU A 24 2.54 -3.16 15.54
CA LEU A 24 2.94 -4.00 16.67
C LEU A 24 2.66 -3.32 18.02
N ILE A 25 2.95 -2.03 18.13
CA ILE A 25 2.60 -1.23 19.32
C ILE A 25 1.07 -1.16 19.47
N GLY A 26 0.34 -0.96 18.37
CA GLY A 26 -1.13 -0.90 18.35
C GLY A 26 -1.81 -2.15 18.92
N ILE A 27 -1.20 -3.33 18.75
CA ILE A 27 -1.70 -4.58 19.35
C ILE A 27 -1.69 -4.51 20.89
N VAL A 28 -0.69 -3.84 21.48
CA VAL A 28 -0.55 -3.68 22.93
C VAL A 28 -1.35 -2.47 23.42
N GLU A 29 -1.24 -1.34 22.72
CA GLU A 29 -1.87 -0.07 23.05
C GLU A 29 -2.73 0.43 21.88
N LYS A 30 -4.05 0.24 21.99
CA LYS A 30 -5.00 0.49 20.90
C LYS A 30 -5.00 1.94 20.37
N ASP A 31 -4.57 2.91 21.17
CA ASP A 31 -4.53 4.32 20.78
C ASP A 31 -3.60 4.57 19.58
N TYR A 32 -2.56 3.74 19.42
CA TYR A 32 -1.62 3.81 18.30
C TYR A 32 -2.19 3.29 16.98
N PHE A 33 -3.33 2.59 16.97
CA PHE A 33 -3.98 2.20 15.71
C PHE A 33 -4.43 3.41 14.88
N SER A 34 -4.81 4.52 15.54
CA SER A 34 -5.16 5.77 14.86
C SER A 34 -3.97 6.36 14.10
N LEU A 35 -2.79 6.36 14.72
CA LEU A 35 -1.51 6.77 14.10
C LEU A 35 -1.11 5.82 12.96
N ALA A 36 -1.26 4.51 13.15
CA ALA A 36 -1.01 3.53 12.11
C ALA A 36 -1.91 3.76 10.89
N ALA A 37 -3.20 4.08 11.09
CA ALA A 37 -4.14 4.38 10.02
C ALA A 37 -3.74 5.64 9.22
N ILE A 38 -3.27 6.69 9.90
CA ILE A 38 -2.76 7.91 9.23
C ILE A 38 -1.55 7.58 8.35
N LEU A 39 -0.61 6.79 8.86
CA LEU A 39 0.53 6.34 8.06
C LEU A 39 0.13 5.45 6.90
N ALA A 40 -0.80 4.52 7.10
CA ALA A 40 -1.33 3.67 6.04
C ALA A 40 -1.94 4.50 4.89
N PHE A 41 -2.64 5.58 5.22
CA PHE A 41 -3.14 6.52 4.22
C PHE A 41 -2.00 7.18 3.44
N GLY A 42 -0.97 7.71 4.13
CA GLY A 42 0.20 8.30 3.49
C GLY A 42 0.96 7.31 2.59
N ILE A 43 1.11 6.07 3.03
CA ILE A 43 1.69 4.97 2.24
C ILE A 43 0.85 4.70 0.99
N GLY A 44 -0.47 4.65 1.11
CA GLY A 44 -1.34 4.42 -0.04
C GLY A 44 -1.28 5.55 -1.07
N VAL A 45 -1.23 6.81 -0.62
CA VAL A 45 -1.00 7.95 -1.53
C VAL A 45 0.33 7.78 -2.26
N TYR A 46 1.40 7.45 -1.54
CA TYR A 46 2.69 7.16 -2.15
C TYR A 46 2.61 6.02 -3.18
N GLN A 47 1.91 4.93 -2.89
CA GLN A 47 1.73 3.79 -3.79
C GLN A 47 0.99 4.16 -5.08
N VAL A 48 -0.05 5.00 -4.99
CA VAL A 48 -0.77 5.54 -6.16
C VAL A 48 0.17 6.36 -7.02
N PHE A 49 0.91 7.31 -6.45
CA PHE A 49 1.87 8.11 -7.22
C PHE A 49 3.00 7.26 -7.81
N SER A 50 3.53 6.34 -7.02
CA SER A 50 4.61 5.43 -7.42
C SER A 50 4.17 4.55 -8.59
N SER A 51 2.96 4.00 -8.56
CA SER A 51 2.44 3.17 -9.65
C SER A 51 2.16 3.95 -10.92
N LEU A 52 1.63 5.17 -10.82
CA LEU A 52 1.46 6.08 -11.97
C LEU A 52 2.80 6.46 -12.60
N MET A 53 3.78 6.88 -11.79
CA MET A 53 5.14 7.17 -12.27
C MET A 53 5.74 5.97 -12.98
N THR A 54 5.60 4.77 -12.40
CA THR A 54 6.06 3.51 -13.01
C THR A 54 5.43 3.32 -14.39
N LEU A 55 4.10 3.47 -14.54
CA LEU A 55 3.42 3.38 -15.84
C LEU A 55 3.94 4.40 -16.87
N PHE A 56 4.17 5.66 -16.47
CA PHE A 56 4.66 6.70 -17.39
C PHE A 56 6.11 6.48 -17.82
N TYR A 57 6.99 6.07 -16.90
CA TYR A 57 8.39 5.80 -17.21
C TYR A 57 8.58 4.54 -18.05
N LEU A 58 7.62 3.61 -18.03
CA LEU A 58 7.73 2.28 -18.62
C LEU A 58 6.92 2.12 -19.93
N ARG A 59 6.90 3.17 -20.76
CA ARG A 59 6.28 3.17 -22.10
C ARG A 59 6.82 2.08 -23.06
N PHE A 60 7.90 1.39 -22.70
CA PHE A 60 8.61 0.40 -23.53
C PHE A 60 8.70 -1.01 -22.93
N ILE A 61 7.95 -1.32 -21.85
CA ILE A 61 7.98 -2.66 -21.22
C ILE A 61 6.89 -3.59 -21.75
N ASP A 62 7.14 -4.88 -21.60
CA ASP A 62 6.19 -5.96 -21.87
C ASP A 62 4.81 -5.70 -21.27
N MET A 63 3.78 -5.91 -22.09
CA MET A 63 2.37 -5.70 -21.74
C MET A 63 1.94 -6.47 -20.47
N LYS A 64 2.66 -7.54 -20.13
CA LYS A 64 2.48 -8.32 -18.89
C LYS A 64 2.64 -7.46 -17.64
N TYR A 65 3.71 -6.66 -17.55
CA TYR A 65 3.97 -5.82 -16.37
C TYR A 65 3.03 -4.62 -16.31
N CYS A 66 2.68 -4.05 -17.46
CA CYS A 66 1.68 -3.01 -17.54
C CYS A 66 0.35 -3.50 -16.92
N ARG A 67 -0.08 -4.71 -17.26
CA ARG A 67 -1.28 -5.33 -16.68
C ARG A 67 -1.14 -5.55 -15.17
N GLN A 68 0.03 -5.97 -14.69
CA GLN A 68 0.28 -6.15 -13.25
C GLN A 68 0.22 -4.82 -12.48
N ILE A 69 0.84 -3.76 -13.01
CA ILE A 69 0.84 -2.43 -12.37
C ILE A 69 -0.57 -1.83 -12.39
N LEU A 70 -1.31 -1.98 -13.49
CA LEU A 70 -2.71 -1.54 -13.56
C LEU A 70 -3.59 -2.32 -12.57
N GLY A 71 -3.44 -3.64 -12.49
CA GLY A 71 -4.17 -4.46 -11.52
C GLY A 71 -3.85 -4.05 -10.08
N TYR A 72 -2.57 -3.78 -9.79
CA TYR A 72 -2.14 -3.24 -8.50
C TYR A 72 -2.81 -1.90 -8.20
N PHE A 73 -2.72 -0.93 -9.12
CA PHE A 73 -3.30 0.40 -8.98
C PHE A 73 -4.80 0.35 -8.72
N SER A 74 -5.54 -0.46 -9.49
CA SER A 74 -6.97 -0.68 -9.26
C SER A 74 -7.25 -1.27 -7.89
N THR A 75 -6.43 -2.22 -7.42
CA THR A 75 -6.58 -2.82 -6.09
C THR A 75 -6.41 -1.79 -4.97
N VAL A 76 -5.42 -0.90 -5.08
CA VAL A 76 -5.20 0.18 -4.10
C VAL A 76 -6.39 1.14 -4.06
N ILE A 77 -6.91 1.54 -5.21
CA ILE A 77 -8.09 2.42 -5.28
C ILE A 77 -9.32 1.74 -4.67
N ILE A 78 -9.59 0.49 -5.05
CA ILE A 78 -10.71 -0.30 -4.52
C ILE A 78 -10.59 -0.42 -3.00
N TYR A 79 -9.38 -0.67 -2.48
CA TYR A 79 -9.14 -0.72 -1.04
C TYR A 79 -9.55 0.58 -0.34
N PHE A 80 -9.14 1.75 -0.84
CA PHE A 80 -9.52 3.03 -0.22
C PHE A 80 -11.01 3.32 -0.31
N ILE A 81 -11.65 2.96 -1.43
CA ILE A 81 -13.11 3.08 -1.58
C ILE A 81 -13.82 2.17 -0.57
N LEU A 82 -13.41 0.91 -0.46
CA LEU A 82 -13.97 -0.04 0.50
C LEU A 82 -13.77 0.42 1.94
N LEU A 83 -12.60 0.97 2.26
CA LEU A 83 -12.30 1.51 3.57
C LEU A 83 -13.23 2.67 3.93
N TYR A 84 -13.48 3.60 2.99
CA TYR A 84 -14.44 4.69 3.17
C TYR A 84 -15.87 4.17 3.39
N VAL A 85 -16.32 3.23 2.55
CA VAL A 85 -17.66 2.62 2.67
C VAL A 85 -17.81 1.91 4.01
N LEU A 86 -16.85 1.06 4.39
CA LEU A 86 -16.87 0.34 5.65
C LEU A 86 -16.87 1.29 6.85
N ALA A 87 -16.02 2.32 6.84
CA ALA A 87 -15.99 3.33 7.90
C ALA A 87 -17.31 4.09 8.03
N HIS A 88 -18.01 4.36 6.92
CA HIS A 88 -19.28 5.07 6.93
C HIS A 88 -20.44 4.21 7.47
N PHE A 89 -20.55 2.96 7.01
CA PHE A 89 -21.69 2.10 7.34
C PHE A 89 -21.53 1.32 8.64
N TYR A 90 -20.29 1.04 9.09
CA TYR A 90 -20.03 0.12 10.20
C TYR A 90 -19.41 0.80 11.44
N LYS A 91 -19.42 2.14 11.50
CA LYS A 91 -18.81 2.92 12.59
C LYS A 91 -19.27 2.53 14.02
N ASN A 92 -20.46 1.92 14.15
CA ASN A 92 -21.02 1.48 15.44
C ASN A 92 -21.44 -0.01 15.43
N SER A 93 -20.86 -0.82 14.54
CA SER A 93 -21.19 -2.25 14.44
C SER A 93 -20.42 -3.08 15.47
N THR A 94 -20.99 -4.18 15.93
CA THR A 94 -20.31 -5.21 16.75
C THR A 94 -19.04 -5.77 16.09
N ASN A 95 -18.87 -5.58 14.78
CA ASN A 95 -17.72 -6.05 14.00
C ASN A 95 -16.58 -5.02 13.88
N GLU A 96 -16.60 -3.92 14.64
CA GLU A 96 -15.60 -2.84 14.60
C GLU A 96 -14.15 -3.35 14.73
N GLY A 97 -13.93 -4.37 15.58
CA GLY A 97 -12.62 -4.99 15.76
C GLY A 97 -12.10 -5.69 14.49
N PHE A 98 -12.96 -6.41 13.76
CA PHE A 98 -12.57 -7.09 12.52
C PHE A 98 -12.22 -6.08 11.42
N ILE A 99 -13.01 -5.01 11.30
CA ILE A 99 -12.77 -3.95 10.32
C ILE A 99 -11.44 -3.26 10.61
N SER A 100 -11.16 -2.96 11.88
CA SER A 100 -9.89 -2.35 12.31
C SER A 100 -8.68 -3.19 11.93
N ILE A 101 -8.75 -4.53 12.09
CA ILE A 101 -7.68 -5.45 11.68
C ILE A 101 -7.48 -5.41 10.16
N VAL A 102 -8.57 -5.46 9.37
CA VAL A 102 -8.50 -5.40 7.91
C VAL A 102 -7.86 -4.09 7.43
N MET A 103 -8.24 -2.95 8.04
CA MET A 103 -7.66 -1.64 7.75
C MET A 103 -6.15 -1.58 8.03
N CYS A 104 -5.66 -2.40 8.95
CA CYS A 104 -4.27 -2.45 9.35
C CYS A 104 -3.44 -3.41 8.48
N VAL A 105 -3.97 -4.60 8.18
CA VAL A 105 -3.23 -5.67 7.50
C VAL A 105 -3.13 -5.44 5.99
N VAL A 106 -4.21 -5.00 5.35
CA VAL A 106 -4.24 -4.84 3.88
C VAL A 106 -3.18 -3.87 3.36
N PRO A 107 -2.92 -2.70 3.99
CA PRO A 107 -1.84 -1.80 3.57
C PRO A 107 -0.45 -2.45 3.60
N VAL A 108 -0.19 -3.35 4.56
CA VAL A 108 1.07 -4.12 4.61
C VAL A 108 1.18 -5.01 3.37
N LEU A 109 0.13 -5.79 3.08
CA LEU A 109 0.11 -6.69 1.93
C LEU A 109 0.27 -5.94 0.61
N LEU A 110 -0.42 -4.80 0.46
CA LEU A 110 -0.28 -3.93 -0.71
C LEU A 110 1.15 -3.41 -0.85
N SER A 111 1.77 -2.98 0.26
CA SER A 111 3.15 -2.48 0.26
C SER A 111 4.15 -3.56 -0.12
N LEU A 112 3.98 -4.79 0.37
CA LEU A 112 4.81 -5.93 0.00
C LEU A 112 4.64 -6.28 -1.48
N PHE A 113 3.40 -6.32 -1.97
CA PHE A 113 3.12 -6.64 -3.37
C PHE A 113 3.69 -5.57 -4.32
N TRP A 114 3.63 -4.29 -3.93
CA TRP A 114 4.28 -3.22 -4.69
C TRP A 114 5.80 -3.36 -4.75
N THR A 115 6.42 -3.71 -3.62
CA THR A 115 7.86 -3.98 -3.56
C THR A 115 8.24 -5.11 -4.52
N TYR A 116 7.46 -6.19 -4.55
CA TYR A 116 7.64 -7.31 -5.47
C TYR A 116 7.58 -6.90 -6.94
N ILE A 117 6.60 -6.06 -7.32
CA ILE A 117 6.48 -5.54 -8.69
C ILE A 117 7.72 -4.72 -9.07
N LEU A 118 8.14 -3.80 -8.19
CA LEU A 118 9.32 -2.97 -8.44
C LEU A 118 10.61 -3.80 -8.56
N GLU A 119 10.78 -4.83 -7.74
CA GLU A 119 11.94 -5.72 -7.81
C GLU A 119 11.96 -6.57 -9.07
N SER A 120 10.80 -7.07 -9.49
CA SER A 120 10.67 -7.82 -10.74
C SER A 120 11.08 -6.94 -11.94
N LEU A 121 10.63 -5.69 -11.96
CA LEU A 121 11.01 -4.71 -12.98
C LEU A 121 12.51 -4.38 -12.95
N LYS A 122 13.14 -4.36 -11.77
CA LYS A 122 14.58 -4.11 -11.62
C LYS A 122 15.45 -5.24 -12.20
N GLN A 123 14.94 -6.46 -12.28
CA GLN A 123 15.67 -7.60 -12.85
C GLN A 123 15.65 -7.58 -14.39
N GLU A 124 14.62 -7.02 -15.00
CA GLU A 124 14.49 -6.95 -16.47
C GLU A 124 15.14 -5.72 -17.11
N VAL A 125 15.10 -4.58 -16.42
CA VAL A 125 15.74 -3.32 -16.83
C VAL A 125 17.17 -3.29 -16.37
#